data_AF-A0A7J7V716-F1
#
_entry.id   AF-A0A7J7V716-F1
#
_cell.length_a   1.000
_cell.length_b   1.000
_cell.length_c   1.000
_cell.angle_alpha   90.00
_cell.angle_beta   90.00
_cell.angle_gamma   90.00
#
_symmetry.space_group_name_H-M   'P 1'
#
loop_
_entity.id
_entity.type
_entity.pdbx_description
1 polymer ?
#
loop_
_entity_poly.entity_id
_entity_poly.type
_entity_poly.pdbx_seq_one_letter_code
_entity_poly.pdbx_strand_id
1 'polypeptide(L)'
;MASRSAGTLLTEFNAAYVPPALMPGYQGHVPGVAFSFGCPYGTATLKYFQDHRNAALEKGHTPFSKGGHFPTLFSANPNIMLSNRSRTRDRWLHTPTYTRFNLDNDRSTQLTCFYQGLL
;
A
#
# COMPACT_ATOMS: atom_id res chain seq x y z
N MET A 1 15.97 9.91 -46.67
CA MET A 1 14.97 10.50 -45.74
C MET A 1 13.72 9.65 -45.83
N ALA A 2 13.24 9.08 -44.72
CA ALA A 2 12.08 8.18 -44.74
C ALA A 2 10.78 8.98 -44.87
N SER A 3 10.04 8.73 -45.95
CA SER A 3 8.69 9.27 -46.19
C SER A 3 7.68 8.62 -45.23
N ARG A 4 6.73 9.40 -44.71
CA ARG A 4 5.72 8.97 -43.72
C ARG A 4 4.34 9.13 -44.35
N SER A 5 3.58 8.05 -44.49
CA SER A 5 2.20 8.07 -45.00
C SER A 5 1.18 8.32 -43.88
N ALA A 6 0.01 8.86 -44.26
CA ALA A 6 -1.11 9.07 -43.36
C ALA A 6 -1.64 7.71 -42.85
N GLY A 7 -1.58 7.49 -41.53
CA GLY A 7 -2.04 6.25 -40.87
C GLY A 7 -1.00 5.56 -39.98
N THR A 8 0.24 6.03 -39.94
CA THR A 8 1.25 5.47 -39.02
C THR A 8 0.92 5.86 -37.57
N LEU A 9 0.35 4.91 -36.80
CA LEU A 9 0.18 5.02 -35.35
C LEU A 9 1.57 5.14 -34.69
N LEU A 10 1.89 6.33 -34.19
CA LEU A 10 3.06 6.54 -33.35
C LEU A 10 2.71 6.07 -31.94
N THR A 11 3.05 4.83 -31.62
CA THR A 11 3.01 4.36 -30.23
C THR A 11 4.23 4.94 -29.50
N GLU A 12 4.05 6.06 -28.80
CA GLU A 12 5.10 6.68 -27.96
C GLU A 12 5.53 5.78 -26.80
N PHE A 13 4.77 4.72 -26.51
CA PHE A 13 5.14 3.69 -25.56
C PHE A 13 6.15 2.70 -26.16
N ASN A 14 7.39 3.15 -26.33
CA ASN A 14 8.52 2.24 -26.20
C ASN A 14 8.54 1.80 -24.73
N ALA A 15 8.05 0.59 -24.43
CA ALA A 15 8.19 0.01 -23.11
C ALA A 15 9.68 -0.28 -22.87
N ALA A 16 10.45 0.77 -22.56
CA ALA A 16 11.82 0.65 -22.09
C ALA A 16 11.79 -0.30 -20.91
N TYR A 17 12.65 -1.33 -20.95
CA TYR A 17 12.86 -2.25 -19.86
C TYR A 17 12.88 -1.48 -18.53
N VAL A 18 11.80 -1.64 -17.75
CA VAL A 18 11.74 -1.09 -16.40
C VAL A 18 12.52 -2.09 -15.55
N PRO A 19 13.73 -1.75 -15.07
CA PRO A 19 14.47 -2.67 -14.24
C PRO A 19 13.60 -3.01 -13.03
N PRO A 20 13.46 -4.31 -12.68
CA PRO A 20 12.69 -4.68 -11.51
C PRO A 20 13.27 -3.90 -10.33
N ALA A 21 12.41 -3.13 -9.65
CA ALA A 21 12.83 -2.34 -8.51
C ALA A 21 13.42 -3.29 -7.46
N LEU A 22 14.76 -3.35 -7.40
CA LEU A 22 15.46 -4.01 -6.31
C LEU A 22 15.03 -3.30 -5.02
N MET A 23 14.71 -4.06 -3.97
CA MET A 23 14.42 -3.43 -2.69
C MET A 23 15.59 -2.50 -2.33
N PRO A 24 15.34 -1.22 -1.97
CA PRO A 24 16.39 -0.30 -1.56
C PRO A 24 17.25 -0.94 -0.46
N GLY A 25 18.57 -1.01 -0.69
CA GLY A 25 19.53 -1.61 0.24
C GLY A 25 19.82 -3.11 0.05
N TYR A 26 19.29 -3.75 -0.98
CA TYR A 26 19.57 -5.16 -1.23
C TYR A 26 20.96 -5.40 -1.86
N GLN A 27 21.86 -6.06 -1.12
CA GLN A 27 23.23 -6.37 -1.55
C GLN A 27 23.37 -7.63 -2.43
N GLY A 28 22.28 -8.32 -2.75
CA GLY A 28 22.30 -9.44 -3.72
C GLY A 28 22.34 -10.87 -3.14
N HIS A 29 22.48 -11.04 -1.82
CA HIS A 29 22.44 -12.36 -1.18
C HIS A 29 21.12 -12.61 -0.44
N VAL A 30 20.39 -13.68 -0.78
CA VAL A 30 19.30 -14.23 0.05
C VAL A 30 19.78 -15.55 0.68
N PRO A 31 19.81 -15.65 2.02
CA PRO A 31 20.13 -16.88 2.72
C PRO A 31 19.25 -18.06 2.30
N GLY A 32 19.86 -19.22 2.06
CA GLY A 32 19.13 -20.47 1.76
C GLY A 32 18.52 -20.58 0.36
N VAL A 33 18.67 -19.57 -0.49
CA VAL A 33 18.19 -19.59 -1.89
C VAL A 33 19.28 -20.02 -2.87
N ALA A 34 20.54 -20.05 -2.43
CA ALA A 34 21.64 -20.59 -3.23
C ALA A 34 21.35 -22.05 -3.63
N PHE A 35 21.50 -22.36 -4.93
CA PHE A 35 21.22 -23.68 -5.51
C PHE A 35 19.75 -24.13 -5.46
N SER A 36 18.81 -23.25 -5.09
CA SER A 36 17.38 -23.51 -5.26
C SER A 36 16.95 -23.33 -6.73
N PHE A 37 16.02 -24.16 -7.19
CA PHE A 37 15.51 -24.16 -8.56
C PHE A 37 13.98 -24.29 -8.56
N GLY A 38 13.36 -23.97 -9.70
CA GLY A 38 11.90 -24.05 -9.87
C GLY A 38 11.13 -22.74 -9.70
N CYS A 39 11.79 -21.66 -9.25
CA CYS A 39 11.21 -20.32 -9.18
C CYS A 39 12.19 -19.26 -9.71
N PRO A 40 11.71 -18.21 -10.42
CA PRO A 40 12.54 -17.07 -10.75
C PRO A 40 13.11 -16.42 -9.49
N TYR A 41 14.34 -15.91 -9.58
CA TYR A 41 15.02 -15.28 -8.45
C TYR A 41 14.17 -14.16 -7.83
N GLY A 42 13.54 -13.30 -8.63
CA GLY A 42 12.66 -12.24 -8.14
C GLY A 42 11.49 -12.73 -7.29
N THR A 43 10.88 -13.87 -7.64
CA THR A 43 9.80 -14.48 -6.86
C THR A 43 10.32 -15.05 -5.54
N ALA A 44 11.46 -15.75 -5.59
CA ALA A 44 12.07 -16.34 -4.41
C ALA A 44 12.51 -15.26 -3.40
N THR A 45 13.13 -14.17 -3.87
CA THR A 45 13.56 -13.07 -3.02
C THR A 45 12.38 -12.29 -2.44
N LEU A 46 11.34 -12.01 -3.24
CA LEU A 46 10.13 -11.34 -2.76
C LEU A 46 9.49 -12.14 -1.62
N LYS A 47 9.31 -13.45 -1.80
CA LYS A 47 8.78 -14.34 -0.74
C LYS A 47 9.65 -14.28 0.52
N TYR A 48 10.97 -14.42 0.37
CA TYR A 48 11.89 -14.37 1.51
C TYR A 48 11.77 -13.07 2.31
N PHE A 49 11.74 -11.92 1.64
CA PHE A 49 11.61 -10.63 2.33
C PHE A 49 10.28 -10.47 3.03
N GLN A 50 9.19 -10.94 2.41
CA GLN A 50 7.87 -10.95 3.01
C GLN A 50 7.88 -11.82 4.28
N ASP A 51 8.41 -13.03 4.21
CA ASP A 51 8.49 -13.96 5.34
C ASP A 51 9.39 -13.42 6.46
N HIS A 52 10.55 -12.86 6.11
CA HIS A 52 11.47 -12.24 7.07
C HIS A 52 10.80 -11.06 7.79
N ARG A 53 10.08 -10.21 7.05
CA ARG A 53 9.29 -9.11 7.61
C ARG A 53 8.21 -9.64 8.56
N ASN A 54 7.46 -10.65 8.13
CA ASN A 54 6.39 -11.25 8.93
C ASN A 54 6.96 -11.83 10.23
N ALA A 55 8.05 -12.61 10.16
CA ALA A 55 8.71 -13.17 11.34
C ALA A 55 9.19 -12.08 12.31
N ALA A 56 9.68 -10.95 11.80
CA ALA A 56 10.06 -9.79 12.61
C ALA A 56 8.84 -9.14 13.29
N LEU A 57 7.72 -9.00 12.58
CA LEU A 57 6.47 -8.47 13.14
C LEU A 57 5.91 -9.39 14.23
N GLU A 58 5.90 -10.71 14.02
CA GLU A 58 5.43 -11.69 15.00
C GLU A 58 6.27 -11.65 16.30
N LYS A 59 7.59 -11.50 16.19
CA LYS A 59 8.49 -11.34 17.35
C LYS A 59 8.25 -10.03 18.12
N GLY A 60 7.69 -9.02 17.47
CA GLY A 60 7.33 -7.74 18.06
C GLY A 60 6.22 -7.81 19.11
N HIS A 61 5.47 -8.92 19.18
CA HIS A 61 4.37 -9.11 20.12
C HIS A 61 4.81 -9.50 21.53
N THR A 62 6.11 -9.71 21.77
CA THR A 62 6.60 -10.06 23.10
C THR A 62 6.59 -8.84 24.03
N PRO A 63 6.29 -9.00 25.34
CA PRO A 63 6.35 -7.90 26.33
C PRO A 63 7.74 -7.24 26.44
N PHE A 64 8.78 -7.89 25.91
CA PHE A 64 10.17 -7.45 25.94
C PHE A 64 10.62 -6.77 24.65
N SER A 65 9.76 -6.72 23.62
CA SER A 65 10.03 -5.98 22.39
C SER A 65 9.85 -4.48 22.61
N LYS A 66 10.91 -3.69 22.38
CA LYS A 66 10.83 -2.22 22.41
C LYS A 66 10.20 -1.61 21.15
N GLY A 67 9.97 -2.43 20.11
CA GLY A 67 9.30 -2.01 18.89
C GLY A 67 7.79 -2.18 19.03
N GLY A 68 7.06 -1.08 19.15
CA GLY A 68 5.60 -1.12 19.20
C GLY A 68 4.97 -1.58 17.87
N HIS A 69 3.64 -1.71 17.86
CA HIS A 69 2.89 -2.14 16.68
C HIS A 69 2.81 -1.04 15.63
N PHE A 70 3.62 -1.14 14.57
CA PHE A 70 3.48 -0.28 13.41
C PHE A 70 2.37 -0.83 12.48
N PRO A 71 1.30 -0.06 12.19
CA PRO A 71 0.26 -0.48 11.27
C PRO A 71 0.85 -0.67 9.87
N THR A 72 0.66 -1.85 9.29
CA THR A 72 1.14 -2.18 7.95
C THR A 72 0.14 -3.06 7.21
N LEU A 73 -0.03 -2.85 5.91
CA LEU A 73 -0.88 -3.69 5.04
C LEU A 73 -0.31 -5.10 4.85
N PHE A 74 0.97 -5.27 5.17
CA PHE A 74 1.72 -6.50 4.94
C PHE A 74 1.70 -7.46 6.15
N SER A 75 1.01 -7.12 7.23
CA SER A 75 0.88 -8.00 8.40
C SER A 75 -0.20 -9.06 8.17
N ALA A 76 0.05 -10.29 8.64
CA ALA A 76 -0.95 -11.35 8.67
C ALA A 76 -2.03 -11.12 9.76
N ASN A 77 -1.80 -10.19 10.70
CA ASN A 77 -2.76 -9.88 11.75
C ASN A 77 -3.86 -8.93 11.24
N PRO A 78 -5.13 -9.35 11.24
CA PRO A 78 -6.23 -8.54 10.72
C PRO A 78 -6.40 -7.23 11.47
N ASN A 79 -6.13 -7.20 12.78
CA ASN A 79 -6.28 -5.98 13.58
C ASN A 79 -5.24 -4.92 13.19
N ILE A 80 -3.99 -5.32 12.89
CA ILE A 80 -2.93 -4.43 12.43
C ILE A 80 -3.23 -3.92 11.02
N MET A 81 -3.70 -4.79 10.15
CA MET A 81 -4.11 -4.44 8.79
C MET A 81 -5.27 -3.43 8.78
N LEU A 82 -6.30 -3.67 9.59
CA LEU A 82 -7.45 -2.78 9.75
C LEU A 82 -7.03 -1.43 10.35
N SER A 83 -6.15 -1.44 11.36
CA SER A 83 -5.57 -0.22 11.93
C SER A 83 -4.84 0.62 10.87
N ASN A 84 -4.08 0.00 9.97
CA ASN A 84 -3.41 0.73 8.90
C ASN A 84 -4.39 1.35 7.89
N ARG A 85 -5.44 0.62 7.52
CA ARG A 85 -6.51 1.12 6.64
C ARG A 85 -7.17 2.36 7.24
N SER A 86 -7.56 2.29 8.51
CA SER A 86 -8.21 3.40 9.22
C SER A 86 -7.34 4.67 9.23
N ARG A 87 -6.02 4.51 9.45
CA ARG A 87 -5.08 5.63 9.53
C ARG A 87 -4.71 6.25 8.18
N THR A 88 -4.90 5.55 7.07
CA THR A 88 -4.42 5.98 5.74
C THR A 88 -5.57 6.33 4.80
N ARG A 89 -6.51 5.41 4.59
CA ARG A 89 -7.64 5.59 3.68
C ARG A 89 -8.80 6.28 4.39
N ASP A 90 -9.22 5.75 5.52
CA ASP A 90 -10.45 6.22 6.19
C ASP A 90 -10.25 7.58 6.87
N ARG A 91 -8.99 8.01 7.07
CA ARG A 91 -8.65 9.38 7.48
C ARG A 91 -9.37 10.43 6.62
N TRP A 92 -9.45 10.21 5.32
CA TRP A 92 -10.11 11.15 4.39
C TRP A 92 -11.64 11.12 4.50
N LEU A 93 -12.22 9.96 4.86
CA LEU A 93 -13.65 9.83 5.14
C LEU A 93 -14.07 10.58 6.41
N HIS A 94 -13.16 10.72 7.36
CA HIS A 94 -13.38 11.39 8.64
C HIS A 94 -12.64 12.73 8.75
N THR A 95 -12.32 13.36 7.61
CA THR A 95 -11.68 14.68 7.64
C THR A 95 -12.69 15.71 8.14
N PRO A 96 -12.42 16.40 9.27
CA PRO A 96 -13.38 17.35 9.82
C PRO A 96 -13.59 18.52 8.86
N THR A 97 -14.86 18.85 8.60
CA THR A 97 -15.23 20.00 7.78
C THR A 97 -15.30 21.25 8.65
N TYR A 98 -14.28 22.11 8.61
CA TYR A 98 -14.27 23.35 9.38
C TYR A 98 -15.08 24.43 8.66
N THR A 99 -16.00 25.08 9.38
CA THR A 99 -16.70 26.27 8.91
C THR A 99 -16.36 27.47 9.81
N ARG A 100 -16.61 28.69 9.32
CA ARG A 100 -16.36 29.92 10.11
C ARG A 100 -17.34 30.09 11.28
N PHE A 101 -18.41 29.32 11.30
CA PHE A 101 -19.45 29.40 12.32
C PHE A 101 -19.26 28.28 13.34
N ASN A 102 -19.72 28.49 14.57
CA ASN A 102 -19.77 27.45 15.61
C ASN A 102 -20.91 26.45 15.34
N LEU A 103 -20.97 25.94 14.11
CA LEU A 103 -21.96 24.99 13.63
C LEU A 103 -21.25 23.75 13.12
N ASP A 104 -21.72 22.60 13.61
CA ASP A 104 -21.30 21.29 13.12
C ASP A 104 -21.94 21.04 11.75
N ASN A 105 -21.12 21.09 10.70
CA ASN A 105 -21.55 20.93 9.31
C ASN A 105 -21.99 19.50 9.00
N ASP A 106 -21.36 18.51 9.62
CA ASP A 106 -21.70 17.11 9.38
C ASP A 106 -23.06 16.81 10.03
N ARG A 107 -23.34 17.38 11.20
CA ARG A 107 -24.64 17.25 11.85
C ARG A 107 -25.77 17.98 11.11
N SER A 108 -25.50 19.16 10.55
CA SER A 108 -26.52 19.92 9.81
C SER A 108 -26.92 19.23 8.51
N THR A 109 -25.96 18.65 7.78
CA THR A 109 -26.22 17.87 6.58
C THR A 109 -27.02 16.60 6.88
N GLN A 110 -26.67 15.87 7.95
CA GLN A 110 -27.44 14.69 8.40
C GLN A 110 -28.90 15.02 8.70
N LEU A 111 -29.16 16.11 9.43
CA LEU A 111 -30.52 16.55 9.74
C LEU A 111 -31.29 16.93 8.47
N THR A 112 -30.64 17.65 7.55
CA THR A 112 -31.27 18.05 6.28
C THR A 112 -31.66 16.82 5.46
N CYS A 113 -30.76 15.86 5.30
CA CYS A 113 -31.03 14.60 4.61
C CYS A 113 -32.15 13.79 5.29
N PHE A 114 -32.15 13.73 6.62
CA PHE A 114 -33.17 13.02 7.40
C PHE A 114 -34.58 13.58 7.13
N TYR A 115 -34.74 14.91 7.18
CA TYR A 115 -36.03 15.54 6.90
C TYR A 115 -36.42 15.51 5.43
N GLN A 116 -35.46 15.49 4.51
CA GLN A 116 -35.72 15.38 3.08
C GLN A 116 -36.23 13.99 2.67
N GLY A 117 -35.88 12.92 3.40
CA GLY A 117 -36.40 11.56 3.15
C GLY A 117 -37.77 11.26 3.79
N LEU A 118 -38.33 12.21 4.55
CA LEU A 118 -39.61 12.08 5.25
C LEU A 118 -40.77 12.81 4.52
N LEU A 119 -40.48 13.49 3.41
CA LEU A 119 -41.44 14.14 2.51
C LEU A 119 -41.48 13.39 1.17
#